data_AF-A0A8S4GJ20-F1
#
_entry.id   AF-A0A8S4GJ20-F1
#
_cell.length_a   1.000
_cell.length_b   1.000
_cell.length_c   1.000
_cell.angle_alpha   90.00
_cell.angle_beta   90.00
_cell.angle_gamma   90.00
#
_symmetry.space_group_name_H-M   'P 1'
#
loop_
_entity.id
_entity.type
_entity.pdbx_description
1 polymer ?
#
loop_
_entity_poly.entity_id
_entity_poly.type
_entity_poly.pdbx_seq_one_letter_code
_entity_poly.pdbx_strand_id
1 'polypeptide(L)'
;MTLTTMSTPGSPGIGVPLPEHVAAAQVRKLQQLERSVLLRAEAEARQREKEEKVRERERIVEEERRRKREAEERKRLEMEQRREQARRVAEIQQQRTVEEYTRRLHDVEDRMRQREREEQRAAARARAAARRKEAQRSAAKAQAEALMERRRQELKEREEQVEAVLRERQEEEERAAHRKLAQRQAEEEMRRQRKLRAEAAAEARCRELQAQLDAQTERAAMLQREAEELTQRRAQQSQVRFSTIQESARRAELQQAARRRELERRYHDKMQRVDMIKAEREAALEQVRETRQSLARAEQELRQKVERLDRAAGAANVVKEVRKTIESLELSSNSIHTPRRRPVTARSAARASVSPGVQRPWSAAPASARMRSVGTSPGRDGAAKVAVPSYAEIQKQQEQEVRQQIQIQRKRSAGKLQVGAGAGARPASAGRPAPPPQMPQRERELQKMIDEERAKEDERTAMLATVTDPRERARLMQIFQLERQAAVERIVNLTNEITGGTFAP
;
A
#
# COMPACT_ATOMS: atom_id res chain seq x y z
N MET A 1 -145.30 -90.51 8.78
CA MET A 1 -144.75 -91.64 9.57
C MET A 1 -145.54 -91.72 10.88
N THR A 2 -146.08 -92.83 11.40
CA THR A 2 -146.61 -94.13 10.86
C THR A 2 -146.96 -95.06 12.06
N LEU A 3 -148.04 -95.88 11.99
CA LEU A 3 -148.48 -96.94 12.97
C LEU A 3 -149.08 -96.41 14.32
N THR A 4 -149.71 -97.13 15.29
CA THR A 4 -150.58 -98.37 15.48
C THR A 4 -150.78 -98.54 17.03
N THR A 5 -151.77 -99.11 17.76
CA THR A 5 -153.03 -99.96 17.70
C THR A 5 -154.01 -99.41 18.78
N MET A 6 -155.36 -99.54 18.85
CA MET A 6 -156.40 -100.63 18.82
C MET A 6 -156.82 -101.32 20.16
N SER A 7 -158.12 -101.70 20.22
CA SER A 7 -158.87 -102.59 21.16
C SER A 7 -159.26 -102.06 22.57
N THR A 8 -160.50 -102.05 23.13
CA THR A 8 -161.79 -102.84 23.10
C THR A 8 -161.88 -104.05 24.08
N PRO A 9 -163.06 -104.68 24.38
CA PRO A 9 -164.22 -104.20 25.19
C PRO A 9 -164.79 -105.25 26.23
N GLY A 10 -165.95 -105.03 26.91
CA GLY A 10 -166.64 -106.10 27.71
C GLY A 10 -167.90 -105.76 28.55
N SER A 11 -168.82 -106.73 28.78
CA SER A 11 -170.09 -106.71 29.58
C SER A 11 -170.75 -108.13 29.60
N PRO A 12 -171.99 -108.45 30.11
CA PRO A 12 -172.99 -107.77 30.98
C PRO A 12 -173.69 -108.69 32.07
N GLY A 13 -174.77 -108.23 32.76
CA GLY A 13 -176.03 -109.05 32.94
C GLY A 13 -176.59 -109.51 34.32
N ILE A 14 -177.84 -109.08 34.64
CA ILE A 14 -179.07 -109.82 35.10
C ILE A 14 -179.07 -110.78 36.35
N GLY A 15 -180.13 -110.74 37.20
CA GLY A 15 -180.53 -111.82 38.14
C GLY A 15 -181.69 -111.52 39.12
N VAL A 16 -182.64 -112.45 39.36
CA VAL A 16 -183.97 -112.21 40.02
C VAL A 16 -184.41 -113.37 40.94
N PRO A 17 -184.95 -113.13 42.17
CA PRO A 17 -186.32 -113.59 42.52
C PRO A 17 -187.08 -112.79 43.63
N LEU A 18 -188.28 -113.27 44.01
CA LEU A 18 -189.10 -112.99 45.23
C LEU A 18 -189.15 -114.30 46.11
N PRO A 19 -189.93 -114.52 47.21
CA PRO A 19 -191.14 -113.83 47.71
C PRO A 19 -191.34 -113.64 49.25
N GLU A 20 -192.37 -112.84 49.55
CA GLU A 20 -193.41 -112.91 50.61
C GLU A 20 -193.21 -113.69 51.94
N HIS A 21 -193.34 -112.96 53.08
CA HIS A 21 -194.19 -113.37 54.21
C HIS A 21 -194.74 -112.15 55.00
N VAL A 22 -195.96 -111.74 54.61
CA VAL A 22 -197.08 -111.18 55.41
C VAL A 22 -196.81 -110.17 56.57
N ALA A 23 -197.35 -108.96 56.37
CA ALA A 23 -197.88 -107.98 57.35
C ALA A 23 -196.98 -107.35 58.45
N ALA A 24 -196.02 -108.03 59.07
CA ALA A 24 -195.32 -107.47 60.25
C ALA A 24 -194.05 -106.64 59.94
N ALA A 25 -193.45 -106.81 58.76
CA ALA A 25 -192.09 -106.31 58.48
C ALA A 25 -192.00 -104.93 57.80
N GLN A 26 -193.11 -104.40 57.26
CA GLN A 26 -193.07 -103.26 56.33
C GLN A 26 -192.57 -101.95 56.97
N VAL A 27 -192.89 -101.70 58.25
CA VAL A 27 -192.44 -100.50 58.99
C VAL A 27 -190.91 -100.45 59.13
N ARG A 28 -190.25 -101.59 59.39
CA ARG A 28 -188.78 -101.66 59.53
C ARG A 28 -188.05 -101.51 58.18
N LYS A 29 -188.67 -101.92 57.07
CA LYS A 29 -188.05 -101.88 55.74
C LYS A 29 -187.95 -100.47 55.17
N LEU A 30 -188.89 -99.58 55.51
CA LEU A 30 -188.83 -98.15 55.13
C LEU A 30 -187.67 -97.43 55.82
N GLN A 31 -187.51 -97.60 57.14
CA GLN A 31 -186.43 -96.96 57.92
C GLN A 31 -185.01 -97.41 57.48
N GLN A 32 -184.87 -98.61 56.91
CA GLN A 32 -183.60 -99.06 56.31
C GLN A 32 -183.31 -98.40 54.95
N LEU A 33 -184.35 -98.13 54.15
CA LEU A 33 -184.19 -97.45 52.86
C LEU A 33 -183.76 -95.99 53.05
N GLU A 34 -184.35 -95.24 54.00
CA GLU A 34 -183.96 -93.86 54.30
C GLU A 34 -182.47 -93.75 54.67
N ARG A 35 -181.97 -94.65 55.54
CA ARG A 35 -180.54 -94.72 55.87
C ARG A 35 -179.66 -95.06 54.67
N SER A 36 -180.13 -95.90 53.74
CA SER A 36 -179.37 -96.25 52.52
C SER A 36 -179.26 -95.09 51.52
N VAL A 37 -180.24 -94.18 51.49
CA VAL A 37 -180.23 -92.98 50.65
C VAL A 37 -179.26 -91.93 51.22
N LEU A 38 -179.31 -91.67 52.52
CA LEU A 38 -178.39 -90.72 53.19
C LEU A 38 -176.93 -91.12 53.03
N LEU A 39 -176.59 -92.41 53.21
CA LEU A 39 -175.23 -92.91 53.04
C LEU A 39 -174.71 -92.80 51.58
N ARG A 40 -175.60 -92.81 50.58
CA ARG A 40 -175.22 -92.54 49.18
C ARG A 40 -174.98 -91.06 48.93
N ALA A 41 -175.81 -90.18 49.48
CA ALA A 41 -175.63 -88.73 49.39
C ALA A 41 -174.31 -88.27 50.03
N GLU A 42 -173.94 -88.81 51.20
CA GLU A 42 -172.63 -88.54 51.82
C GLU A 42 -171.45 -89.06 51.00
N ALA A 43 -171.60 -90.22 50.34
CA ALA A 43 -170.56 -90.79 49.48
C ALA A 43 -170.31 -89.92 48.24
N GLU A 44 -171.37 -89.47 47.56
CA GLU A 44 -171.25 -88.56 46.40
C GLU A 44 -170.66 -87.21 46.77
N ALA A 45 -171.05 -86.63 47.92
CA ALA A 45 -170.49 -85.36 48.40
C ALA A 45 -168.97 -85.46 48.61
N ARG A 46 -168.50 -86.54 49.28
CA ARG A 46 -167.07 -86.83 49.48
C ARG A 46 -166.33 -87.22 48.21
N GLN A 47 -167.03 -87.52 47.11
CA GLN A 47 -166.42 -87.79 45.81
C GLN A 47 -166.20 -86.49 45.03
N ARG A 48 -167.19 -85.58 45.00
CA ARG A 48 -167.07 -84.25 44.38
C ARG A 48 -165.97 -83.40 45.04
N GLU A 49 -165.88 -83.42 46.37
CA GLU A 49 -164.84 -82.72 47.13
C GLU A 49 -163.40 -83.20 46.78
N LYS A 50 -163.24 -84.46 46.36
CA LYS A 50 -161.95 -85.00 45.90
C LYS A 50 -161.62 -84.54 44.49
N GLU A 51 -162.60 -84.50 43.58
CA GLU A 51 -162.42 -84.06 42.20
C GLU A 51 -162.01 -82.58 42.11
N GLU A 52 -162.60 -81.71 42.94
CA GLU A 52 -162.20 -80.30 43.02
C GLU A 52 -160.76 -80.13 43.51
N LYS A 53 -160.35 -80.88 44.54
CA LYS A 53 -158.98 -80.85 45.09
C LYS A 53 -157.93 -81.45 44.14
N VAL A 54 -158.32 -82.24 43.14
CA VAL A 54 -157.44 -82.67 42.04
C VAL A 54 -157.30 -81.53 41.02
N ARG A 55 -158.40 -80.94 40.55
CA ARG A 55 -158.39 -79.84 39.56
C ARG A 55 -157.63 -78.60 40.06
N GLU A 56 -157.70 -78.31 41.36
CA GLU A 56 -156.94 -77.22 41.98
C GLU A 56 -155.43 -77.47 41.94
N ARG A 57 -154.99 -78.71 42.23
CA ARG A 57 -153.57 -79.10 42.17
C ARG A 57 -153.01 -79.07 40.75
N GLU A 58 -153.80 -79.45 39.75
CA GLU A 58 -153.39 -79.40 38.34
C GLU A 58 -153.09 -77.97 37.88
N ARG A 59 -153.94 -76.99 38.24
CA ARG A 59 -153.71 -75.56 37.94
C ARG A 59 -152.40 -75.04 38.53
N ILE A 60 -152.09 -75.40 39.79
CA ILE A 60 -150.84 -74.99 40.46
C ILE A 60 -149.61 -75.54 39.72
N VAL A 61 -149.67 -76.78 39.22
CA VAL A 61 -148.58 -77.40 38.44
C VAL A 61 -148.40 -76.76 37.07
N GLU A 62 -149.48 -76.32 36.41
CA GLU A 62 -149.37 -75.57 35.14
C GLU A 62 -148.76 -74.17 35.34
N GLU A 63 -149.16 -73.45 36.39
CA GLU A 63 -148.55 -72.16 36.72
C GLU A 63 -147.06 -72.28 37.02
N GLU A 64 -146.63 -73.28 37.80
CA GLU A 64 -145.20 -73.55 38.03
C GLU A 64 -144.45 -73.79 36.71
N ARG A 65 -145.00 -74.62 35.82
CA ARG A 65 -144.39 -74.95 34.52
C ARG A 65 -144.27 -73.72 33.63
N ARG A 66 -145.25 -72.82 33.65
CA ARG A 66 -145.21 -71.54 32.95
C ARG A 66 -144.12 -70.62 33.52
N ARG A 67 -144.10 -70.39 34.84
CA ARG A 67 -143.09 -69.55 35.51
C ARG A 67 -141.66 -70.07 35.28
N LYS A 68 -141.46 -71.40 35.23
CA LYS A 68 -140.16 -72.03 34.93
C LYS A 68 -139.68 -71.72 33.51
N ARG A 69 -140.54 -71.80 32.49
CA ARG A 69 -140.20 -71.43 31.09
C ARG A 69 -139.84 -69.94 30.97
N GLU A 70 -140.68 -69.06 31.52
CA GLU A 70 -140.45 -67.61 31.49
C GLU A 70 -139.15 -67.19 32.22
N ALA A 71 -138.71 -67.95 33.23
CA ALA A 71 -137.43 -67.75 33.91
C ALA A 71 -136.22 -68.26 33.11
N GLU A 72 -136.35 -69.32 32.31
CA GLU A 72 -135.29 -69.84 31.44
C GLU A 72 -135.03 -68.94 30.24
N GLU A 73 -136.08 -68.39 29.61
CA GLU A 73 -135.94 -67.45 28.49
C GLU A 73 -135.24 -66.15 28.91
N ARG A 74 -135.58 -65.60 30.08
CA ARG A 74 -134.87 -64.44 30.67
C ARG A 74 -133.37 -64.73 30.86
N LYS A 75 -133.01 -65.92 31.37
CA LYS A 75 -131.60 -66.33 31.53
C LYS A 75 -130.86 -66.49 30.20
N ARG A 76 -131.54 -66.95 29.13
CA ARG A 76 -130.94 -67.01 27.79
C ARG A 76 -130.63 -65.61 27.26
N LEU A 77 -131.60 -64.70 27.32
CA LEU A 77 -131.44 -63.31 26.85
C LEU A 77 -130.36 -62.56 27.63
N GLU A 78 -130.28 -62.74 28.95
CA GLU A 78 -129.23 -62.12 29.77
C GLU A 78 -127.83 -62.64 29.41
N MET A 79 -127.68 -63.96 29.19
CA MET A 79 -126.41 -64.55 28.76
C MET A 79 -126.00 -64.13 27.34
N GLU A 80 -126.97 -63.87 26.47
CA GLU A 80 -126.74 -63.37 25.11
C GLU A 80 -126.30 -61.89 25.13
N GLN A 81 -126.95 -61.04 25.91
CA GLN A 81 -126.53 -59.65 26.13
C GLN A 81 -125.11 -59.56 26.73
N ARG A 82 -124.78 -60.42 27.71
CA ARG A 82 -123.41 -60.49 28.26
C ARG A 82 -122.38 -60.91 27.21
N ARG A 83 -122.74 -61.81 26.28
CA ARG A 83 -121.87 -62.21 25.15
C ARG A 83 -121.67 -61.09 24.13
N GLU A 84 -122.70 -60.30 23.82
CA GLU A 84 -122.55 -59.12 22.97
C GLU A 84 -121.67 -58.05 23.62
N GLN A 85 -121.89 -57.74 24.90
CA GLN A 85 -121.07 -56.77 25.64
C GLN A 85 -119.60 -57.18 25.67
N ALA A 86 -119.31 -58.46 25.92
CA ALA A 86 -117.94 -58.99 25.87
C ALA A 86 -117.30 -58.83 24.47
N ARG A 87 -118.05 -59.07 23.38
CA ARG A 87 -117.56 -58.85 22.00
C ARG A 87 -117.22 -57.39 21.74
N ARG A 88 -118.12 -56.45 22.08
CA ARG A 88 -117.91 -55.01 21.86
C ARG A 88 -116.71 -54.49 22.67
N VAL A 89 -116.49 -54.98 23.90
CA VAL A 89 -115.31 -54.62 24.70
C VAL A 89 -114.01 -55.15 24.07
N ALA A 90 -113.99 -56.39 23.57
CA ALA A 90 -112.83 -56.95 22.89
C ALA A 90 -112.48 -56.21 21.59
N GLU A 91 -113.50 -55.82 20.81
CA GLU A 91 -113.34 -55.04 19.58
C GLU A 91 -112.76 -53.64 19.85
N ILE A 92 -113.27 -52.93 20.87
CA ILE A 92 -112.74 -51.63 21.30
C ILE A 92 -111.28 -51.75 21.80
N GLN A 93 -110.93 -52.85 22.48
CA GLN A 93 -109.54 -53.10 22.88
C GLN A 93 -108.63 -53.33 21.67
N GLN A 94 -109.06 -54.10 20.67
CA GLN A 94 -108.31 -54.30 19.44
C GLN A 94 -108.10 -52.97 18.68
N GLN A 95 -109.16 -52.18 18.48
CA GLN A 95 -109.09 -50.87 17.83
C GLN A 95 -108.08 -49.94 18.54
N ARG A 96 -108.11 -49.86 19.87
CA ARG A 96 -107.14 -49.07 20.65
C ARG A 96 -105.70 -49.52 20.46
N THR A 97 -105.43 -50.84 20.40
CA THR A 97 -104.06 -51.32 20.14
C THR A 97 -103.57 -50.91 18.74
N VAL A 98 -104.44 -50.98 17.71
CA VAL A 98 -104.11 -50.54 16.34
C VAL A 98 -103.88 -49.03 16.26
N GLU A 99 -104.68 -48.23 16.98
CA GLU A 99 -104.44 -46.79 17.10
C GLU A 99 -103.12 -46.47 17.81
N GLU A 100 -102.76 -47.18 18.87
CA GLU A 100 -101.47 -46.99 19.54
C GLU A 100 -100.29 -47.37 18.64
N TYR A 101 -100.38 -48.47 17.89
CA TYR A 101 -99.31 -48.85 16.94
C TYR A 101 -99.19 -47.85 15.78
N THR A 102 -100.30 -47.39 15.20
CA THR A 102 -100.26 -46.40 14.11
C THR A 102 -99.74 -45.04 14.58
N ARG A 103 -100.12 -44.57 15.77
CA ARG A 103 -99.54 -43.36 16.39
C ARG A 103 -98.04 -43.51 16.63
N ARG A 104 -97.59 -44.64 17.20
CA ARG A 104 -96.15 -44.92 17.42
C ARG A 104 -95.35 -44.98 16.12
N LEU A 105 -95.94 -45.45 15.02
CA LEU A 105 -95.31 -45.42 13.69
C LEU A 105 -95.16 -43.98 13.15
N HIS A 106 -96.19 -43.15 13.23
CA HIS A 106 -96.11 -41.74 12.83
C HIS A 106 -95.07 -40.98 13.68
N ASP A 107 -95.04 -41.23 14.99
CA ASP A 107 -94.03 -40.71 15.92
C ASP A 107 -92.60 -41.07 15.52
N VAL A 108 -92.37 -42.27 14.97
CA VAL A 108 -91.06 -42.73 14.47
C VAL A 108 -90.75 -42.10 13.12
N GLU A 109 -91.70 -42.05 12.18
CA GLU A 109 -91.53 -41.39 10.88
C GLU A 109 -91.18 -39.90 11.04
N ASP A 110 -91.88 -39.17 11.90
CA ASP A 110 -91.61 -37.75 12.09
C ASP A 110 -90.31 -37.49 12.84
N ARG A 111 -89.88 -38.37 13.76
CA ARG A 111 -88.52 -38.33 14.33
C ARG A 111 -87.45 -38.61 13.26
N MET A 112 -87.70 -39.51 12.31
CA MET A 112 -86.79 -39.75 11.18
C MET A 112 -86.74 -38.54 10.24
N ARG A 113 -87.89 -37.98 9.84
CA ARG A 113 -87.96 -36.73 9.04
C ARG A 113 -87.32 -35.55 9.75
N GLN A 114 -87.42 -35.45 11.08
CA GLN A 114 -86.70 -34.44 11.86
C GLN A 114 -85.19 -34.64 11.78
N ARG A 115 -84.68 -35.87 11.98
CA ARG A 115 -83.25 -36.19 11.83
C ARG A 115 -82.73 -35.88 10.43
N GLU A 116 -83.44 -36.30 9.38
CA GLU A 116 -83.08 -35.96 7.99
C GLU A 116 -83.01 -34.45 7.76
N ARG A 117 -83.97 -33.69 8.29
CA ARG A 117 -83.96 -32.21 8.20
C ARG A 117 -82.81 -31.59 9.01
N GLU A 118 -82.45 -32.16 10.14
CA GLU A 118 -81.32 -31.72 10.97
C GLU A 118 -79.97 -32.06 10.32
N GLU A 119 -79.82 -33.25 9.75
CA GLU A 119 -78.67 -33.68 8.97
C GLU A 119 -78.50 -32.84 7.70
N GLN A 120 -79.57 -32.56 6.97
CA GLN A 120 -79.55 -31.63 5.82
C GLN A 120 -79.13 -30.21 6.25
N ARG A 121 -79.65 -29.71 7.38
CA ARG A 121 -79.24 -28.42 7.96
C ARG A 121 -77.77 -28.43 8.42
N ALA A 122 -77.30 -29.53 9.00
CA ALA A 122 -75.90 -29.71 9.42
C ALA A 122 -74.96 -29.79 8.20
N ALA A 123 -75.32 -30.56 7.17
CA ALA A 123 -74.59 -30.65 5.90
C ALA A 123 -74.56 -29.31 5.15
N ALA A 124 -75.67 -28.56 5.13
CA ALA A 124 -75.70 -27.20 4.58
C ALA A 124 -74.78 -26.23 5.35
N ARG A 125 -74.82 -26.26 6.70
CA ARG A 125 -73.91 -25.49 7.56
C ARG A 125 -72.44 -25.89 7.35
N ALA A 126 -72.14 -27.19 7.22
CA ALA A 126 -70.80 -27.70 6.96
C ALA A 126 -70.28 -27.27 5.58
N ARG A 127 -71.10 -27.36 4.52
CA ARG A 127 -70.77 -26.85 3.17
C ARG A 127 -70.56 -25.34 3.17
N ALA A 128 -71.36 -24.57 3.91
CA ALA A 128 -71.17 -23.13 4.06
C ALA A 128 -69.88 -22.78 4.84
N ALA A 129 -69.56 -23.53 5.90
CA ALA A 129 -68.32 -23.38 6.66
C ALA A 129 -67.08 -23.76 5.84
N ALA A 130 -67.17 -24.81 5.01
CA ALA A 130 -66.12 -25.20 4.08
C ALA A 130 -65.84 -24.07 3.05
N ARG A 131 -66.89 -23.57 2.37
CA ARG A 131 -66.77 -22.43 1.43
C ARG A 131 -66.20 -21.17 2.09
N ARG A 132 -66.55 -20.88 3.35
CA ARG A 132 -65.94 -19.75 4.10
C ARG A 132 -64.45 -19.97 4.38
N LYS A 133 -64.05 -21.18 4.79
CA LYS A 133 -62.62 -21.52 5.01
C LYS A 133 -61.82 -21.54 3.70
N GLU A 134 -62.45 -21.92 2.59
CA GLU A 134 -61.88 -21.89 1.24
C GLU A 134 -61.67 -20.45 0.76
N ALA A 135 -62.68 -19.59 0.89
CA ALA A 135 -62.57 -18.16 0.59
C ALA A 135 -61.53 -17.44 1.47
N GLN A 136 -61.40 -17.81 2.75
CA GLN A 136 -60.32 -17.33 3.62
C GLN A 136 -58.93 -17.80 3.13
N ARG A 137 -58.80 -19.03 2.63
CA ARG A 137 -57.55 -19.55 2.08
C ARG A 137 -57.17 -18.90 0.74
N SER A 138 -58.12 -18.63 -0.15
CA SER A 138 -57.84 -17.91 -1.40
C SER A 138 -57.51 -16.44 -1.16
N ALA A 139 -58.22 -15.76 -0.25
CA ALA A 139 -57.90 -14.39 0.16
C ALA A 139 -56.50 -14.30 0.81
N ALA A 140 -56.14 -15.23 1.69
CA ALA A 140 -54.81 -15.28 2.30
C ALA A 140 -53.70 -15.57 1.28
N LYS A 141 -53.96 -16.42 0.26
CA LYS A 141 -53.03 -16.63 -0.86
C LYS A 141 -52.83 -15.36 -1.67
N ALA A 142 -53.92 -14.70 -2.10
CA ALA A 142 -53.84 -13.46 -2.88
C ALA A 142 -53.11 -12.34 -2.12
N GLN A 143 -53.29 -12.24 -0.79
CA GLN A 143 -52.55 -11.32 0.06
C GLN A 143 -51.05 -11.67 0.14
N ALA A 144 -50.70 -12.96 0.25
CA ALA A 144 -49.31 -13.41 0.25
C ALA A 144 -48.63 -13.20 -1.13
N GLU A 145 -49.35 -13.45 -2.22
CA GLU A 145 -48.91 -13.23 -3.60
C GLU A 145 -48.65 -11.73 -3.84
N ALA A 146 -49.60 -10.85 -3.49
CA ALA A 146 -49.42 -9.40 -3.60
C ALA A 146 -48.25 -8.86 -2.74
N LEU A 147 -48.02 -9.40 -1.54
CA LEU A 147 -46.85 -9.06 -0.71
C LEU A 147 -45.53 -9.52 -1.34
N MET A 148 -45.52 -10.65 -2.05
CA MET A 148 -44.33 -11.15 -2.75
C MET A 148 -44.09 -10.43 -4.09
N GLU A 149 -45.14 -9.97 -4.78
CA GLU A 149 -45.02 -9.09 -5.95
C GLU A 149 -44.49 -7.71 -5.57
N ARG A 150 -45.04 -7.11 -4.51
CA ARG A 150 -44.49 -5.86 -3.94
C ARG A 150 -43.01 -6.00 -3.57
N ARG A 151 -42.61 -7.11 -2.92
CA ARG A 151 -41.20 -7.38 -2.62
C ARG A 151 -40.33 -7.56 -3.87
N ARG A 152 -40.88 -8.09 -4.96
CA ARG A 152 -40.16 -8.16 -6.26
C ARG A 152 -39.98 -6.78 -6.88
N GLN A 153 -40.96 -5.88 -6.73
CA GLN A 153 -40.84 -4.47 -7.14
C GLN A 153 -39.79 -3.74 -6.29
N GLU A 154 -39.91 -3.82 -4.96
CA GLU A 154 -38.94 -3.22 -4.00
C GLU A 154 -37.51 -3.77 -4.16
N LEU A 155 -37.32 -4.99 -4.70
CA LEU A 155 -36.01 -5.52 -5.06
C LEU A 155 -35.51 -4.98 -6.40
N LYS A 156 -36.35 -4.93 -7.44
CA LYS A 156 -35.99 -4.34 -8.74
C LYS A 156 -35.61 -2.87 -8.64
N GLU A 157 -36.38 -2.09 -7.90
CA GLU A 157 -36.07 -0.67 -7.62
C GLU A 157 -34.70 -0.51 -6.96
N ARG A 158 -34.28 -1.46 -6.12
CA ARG A 158 -32.94 -1.48 -5.50
C ARG A 158 -31.86 -1.96 -6.46
N GLU A 159 -32.14 -2.92 -7.32
CA GLU A 159 -31.24 -3.36 -8.38
C GLU A 159 -30.96 -2.20 -9.35
N GLU A 160 -32.01 -1.49 -9.78
CA GLU A 160 -31.92 -0.29 -10.62
C GLU A 160 -31.17 0.87 -9.92
N GLN A 161 -31.42 1.11 -8.62
CA GLN A 161 -30.66 2.09 -7.83
C GLN A 161 -29.17 1.72 -7.69
N VAL A 162 -28.86 0.44 -7.47
CA VAL A 162 -27.47 -0.04 -7.39
C VAL A 162 -26.77 0.06 -8.76
N GLU A 163 -27.46 -0.28 -9.86
CA GLU A 163 -26.93 -0.05 -11.21
C GLU A 163 -26.69 1.42 -11.50
N ALA A 164 -27.60 2.33 -11.11
CA ALA A 164 -27.41 3.77 -11.27
C ALA A 164 -26.16 4.26 -10.52
N VAL A 165 -26.01 3.92 -9.25
CA VAL A 165 -24.83 4.27 -8.43
C VAL A 165 -23.54 3.66 -8.98
N LEU A 166 -23.59 2.45 -9.55
CA LEU A 166 -22.42 1.84 -10.21
C LEU A 166 -22.03 2.57 -11.50
N ARG A 167 -23.00 3.05 -12.30
CA ARG A 167 -22.75 3.85 -13.51
C ARG A 167 -22.21 5.24 -13.16
N GLU A 168 -22.82 5.94 -12.20
CA GLU A 168 -22.31 7.22 -11.68
C GLU A 168 -20.87 7.08 -11.19
N ARG A 169 -20.57 6.01 -10.44
CA ARG A 169 -19.22 5.71 -9.97
C ARG A 169 -18.24 5.41 -11.11
N GLN A 170 -18.65 4.70 -12.16
CA GLN A 170 -17.82 4.47 -13.34
C GLN A 170 -17.50 5.80 -14.04
N GLU A 171 -18.49 6.67 -14.23
CA GLU A 171 -18.27 8.01 -14.75
C GLU A 171 -17.34 8.85 -13.84
N GLU A 172 -17.45 8.76 -12.52
CA GLU A 172 -16.52 9.42 -11.60
C GLU A 172 -15.09 8.87 -11.69
N GLU A 173 -14.92 7.56 -11.82
CA GLU A 173 -13.61 6.92 -11.99
C GLU A 173 -12.97 7.30 -13.35
N GLU A 174 -13.76 7.40 -14.43
CA GLU A 174 -13.32 7.95 -15.73
C GLU A 174 -12.97 9.44 -15.66
N ARG A 175 -13.84 10.28 -15.07
CA ARG A 175 -13.58 11.71 -14.86
C ARG A 175 -12.31 11.91 -14.00
N ALA A 176 -12.07 11.05 -13.02
CA ALA A 176 -10.85 11.05 -12.21
C ALA A 176 -9.62 10.58 -13.00
N ALA A 177 -9.76 9.61 -13.91
CA ALA A 177 -8.69 9.20 -14.83
C ALA A 177 -8.32 10.34 -15.79
N HIS A 178 -9.29 11.03 -16.39
CA HIS A 178 -9.07 12.21 -17.22
C HIS A 178 -8.40 13.36 -16.46
N ARG A 179 -8.82 13.64 -15.21
CA ARG A 179 -8.14 14.63 -14.34
C ARG A 179 -6.68 14.25 -14.07
N LYS A 180 -6.39 12.97 -13.77
CA LYS A 180 -5.02 12.47 -13.59
C LYS A 180 -4.18 12.53 -14.87
N LEU A 181 -4.78 12.29 -16.04
CA LEU A 181 -4.13 12.43 -17.34
C LEU A 181 -3.74 13.90 -17.61
N ALA A 182 -4.68 14.83 -17.42
CA ALA A 182 -4.45 16.26 -17.59
C ALA A 182 -3.39 16.79 -16.60
N GLN A 183 -3.40 16.33 -15.34
CA GLN A 183 -2.35 16.64 -14.36
C GLN A 183 -0.97 16.15 -14.82
N ARG A 184 -0.86 14.92 -15.35
CA ARG A 184 0.40 14.40 -15.91
C ARG A 184 0.87 15.20 -17.13
N GLN A 185 -0.04 15.61 -18.01
CA GLN A 185 0.27 16.45 -19.16
C GLN A 185 0.80 17.83 -18.72
N ALA A 186 0.13 18.50 -17.78
CA ALA A 186 0.58 19.77 -17.21
C ALA A 186 1.92 19.64 -16.46
N GLU A 187 2.14 18.54 -15.72
CA GLU A 187 3.45 18.23 -15.13
C GLU A 187 4.53 18.03 -16.18
N GLU A 188 4.24 17.31 -17.28
CA GLU A 188 5.19 17.13 -18.38
C GLU A 188 5.51 18.44 -19.09
N GLU A 189 4.52 19.30 -19.34
CA GLU A 189 4.74 20.63 -19.90
C GLU A 189 5.60 21.49 -18.97
N MET A 190 5.33 21.49 -17.66
CA MET A 190 6.16 22.18 -16.68
C MET A 190 7.58 21.59 -16.58
N ARG A 191 7.75 20.27 -16.74
CA ARG A 191 9.07 19.62 -16.83
C ARG A 191 9.79 20.01 -18.13
N ARG A 192 9.10 20.07 -19.27
CA ARG A 192 9.64 20.52 -20.58
C ARG A 192 10.04 22.00 -20.51
N GLN A 193 9.21 22.88 -19.95
CA GLN A 193 9.57 24.29 -19.73
C GLN A 193 10.77 24.44 -18.79
N ARG A 194 10.87 23.64 -17.71
CA ARG A 194 12.05 23.65 -16.83
C ARG A 194 13.32 23.18 -17.55
N LYS A 195 13.23 22.17 -18.41
CA LYS A 195 14.34 21.75 -19.28
C LYS A 195 14.78 22.86 -20.24
N LEU A 196 13.85 23.42 -21.03
CA LEU A 196 14.14 24.50 -21.97
C LEU A 196 14.76 25.74 -21.29
N ARG A 197 14.32 26.09 -20.07
CA ARG A 197 14.93 27.17 -19.28
C ARG A 197 16.33 26.82 -18.77
N ALA A 198 16.59 25.56 -18.39
CA ALA A 198 17.90 25.09 -17.97
C ALA A 198 18.89 24.98 -19.15
N GLU A 199 18.41 24.54 -20.31
CA GLU A 199 19.14 24.47 -21.58
C GLU A 199 19.50 25.88 -22.06
N ALA A 200 18.56 26.82 -22.10
CA ALA A 200 18.83 28.23 -22.41
C ALA A 200 19.80 28.89 -21.40
N ALA A 201 19.72 28.55 -20.11
CA ALA A 201 20.67 29.03 -19.10
C ALA A 201 22.07 28.41 -19.25
N ALA A 202 22.16 27.16 -19.72
CA ALA A 202 23.44 26.52 -20.06
C ALA A 202 24.05 27.15 -21.33
N GLU A 203 23.25 27.38 -22.37
CA GLU A 203 23.68 28.11 -23.57
C GLU A 203 24.18 29.52 -23.24
N ALA A 204 23.47 30.26 -22.38
CA ALA A 204 23.91 31.59 -21.94
C ALA A 204 25.29 31.55 -21.27
N ARG A 205 25.53 30.57 -20.38
CA ARG A 205 26.85 30.36 -19.76
C ARG A 205 27.92 29.94 -20.75
N CYS A 206 27.60 29.10 -21.74
CA CYS A 206 28.53 28.75 -22.80
C CYS A 206 28.92 29.97 -23.64
N ARG A 207 27.96 30.84 -23.98
CA ARG A 207 28.22 32.11 -24.71
C ARG A 207 29.01 33.10 -23.86
N GLU A 208 28.78 33.15 -22.55
CA GLU A 208 29.57 33.98 -21.63
C GLU A 208 31.02 33.48 -21.53
N LEU A 209 31.24 32.17 -21.37
CA LEU A 209 32.57 31.56 -21.34
C LEU A 209 33.30 31.71 -22.69
N GLN A 210 32.58 31.61 -23.81
CA GLN A 210 33.09 31.90 -25.15
C GLN A 210 33.59 33.35 -25.22
N ALA A 211 32.77 34.33 -24.86
CA ALA A 211 33.16 35.75 -24.85
C ALA A 211 34.32 36.06 -23.88
N GLN A 212 34.39 35.38 -22.74
CA GLN A 212 35.54 35.47 -21.82
C GLN A 212 36.82 34.87 -22.41
N LEU A 213 36.73 33.80 -23.19
CA LEU A 213 37.86 33.20 -23.92
C LEU A 213 38.31 34.14 -25.05
N ASP A 214 37.38 34.62 -25.87
CA ASP A 214 37.64 35.52 -26.99
C ASP A 214 38.35 36.79 -26.48
N ALA A 215 37.82 37.44 -25.43
CA ALA A 215 38.45 38.59 -24.80
C ALA A 215 39.83 38.29 -24.15
N GLN A 216 40.11 37.04 -23.76
CA GLN A 216 41.46 36.63 -23.35
C GLN A 216 42.39 36.48 -24.56
N THR A 217 41.92 35.95 -25.69
CA THR A 217 42.71 35.87 -26.93
C THR A 217 43.02 37.25 -27.51
N GLU A 218 42.08 38.20 -27.47
CA GLU A 218 42.32 39.60 -27.87
C GLU A 218 43.38 40.26 -26.99
N ARG A 219 43.31 40.09 -25.66
CA ARG A 219 44.33 40.58 -24.73
C ARG A 219 45.70 39.94 -24.98
N ALA A 220 45.74 38.64 -25.26
CA ALA A 220 46.99 37.95 -25.61
C ALA A 220 47.58 38.48 -26.94
N ALA A 221 46.76 38.71 -27.95
CA ALA A 221 47.18 39.27 -29.24
C ALA A 221 47.66 40.74 -29.11
N MET A 222 47.04 41.54 -28.24
CA MET A 222 47.51 42.88 -27.91
C MET A 222 48.88 42.85 -27.23
N LEU A 223 49.06 42.00 -26.21
CA LEU A 223 50.35 41.83 -25.53
C LEU A 223 51.45 41.28 -26.46
N GLN A 224 51.10 40.45 -27.44
CA GLN A 224 52.03 40.02 -28.49
C GLN A 224 52.46 41.19 -29.37
N ARG A 225 51.53 42.04 -29.84
CA ARG A 225 51.85 43.25 -30.62
C ARG A 225 52.72 44.24 -29.83
N GLU A 226 52.41 44.46 -28.55
CA GLU A 226 53.25 45.29 -27.67
C GLU A 226 54.66 44.71 -27.50
N ALA A 227 54.79 43.39 -27.36
CA ALA A 227 56.09 42.73 -27.30
C ALA A 227 56.87 42.85 -28.62
N GLU A 228 56.20 42.71 -29.77
CA GLU A 228 56.79 42.92 -31.09
C GLU A 228 57.24 44.37 -31.30
N GLU A 229 56.41 45.36 -30.94
CA GLU A 229 56.81 46.77 -30.94
C GLU A 229 58.02 47.02 -30.05
N LEU A 230 58.08 46.41 -28.85
CA LEU A 230 59.22 46.56 -27.95
C LEU A 230 60.49 45.89 -28.51
N THR A 231 60.39 44.77 -29.24
CA THR A 231 61.56 44.18 -29.92
C THR A 231 62.00 45.01 -31.12
N GLN A 232 61.06 45.57 -31.91
CA GLN A 232 61.37 46.49 -33.01
C GLN A 232 62.03 47.79 -32.51
N ARG A 233 61.48 48.42 -31.46
CA ARG A 233 62.07 49.63 -30.84
C ARG A 233 63.48 49.33 -30.28
N ARG A 234 63.70 48.15 -29.68
CA ARG A 234 65.03 47.70 -29.24
C ARG A 234 65.99 47.45 -30.42
N ALA A 235 65.52 46.87 -31.51
CA ALA A 235 66.31 46.66 -32.72
C ALA A 235 66.74 47.99 -33.34
N GLN A 236 65.81 48.95 -33.50
CA GLN A 236 66.10 50.31 -33.95
C GLN A 236 67.12 51.01 -33.03
N GLN A 237 66.93 50.95 -31.71
CA GLN A 237 67.91 51.49 -30.75
C GLN A 237 69.29 50.81 -30.87
N SER A 238 69.34 49.51 -31.16
CA SER A 238 70.61 48.80 -31.39
C SER A 238 71.29 49.24 -32.69
N GLN A 239 70.53 49.47 -33.76
CA GLN A 239 71.03 50.01 -35.03
C GLN A 239 71.57 51.43 -34.87
N VAL A 240 70.88 52.31 -34.13
CA VAL A 240 71.35 53.68 -33.82
C VAL A 240 72.61 53.67 -32.95
N ARG A 241 72.71 52.74 -31.98
CA ARG A 241 73.96 52.54 -31.22
C ARG A 241 75.09 52.03 -32.12
N PHE A 242 74.80 51.12 -33.05
CA PHE A 242 75.80 50.59 -33.97
C PHE A 242 76.28 51.64 -34.99
N SER A 243 75.39 52.46 -35.55
CA SER A 243 75.77 53.54 -36.47
C SER A 243 76.55 54.65 -35.77
N THR A 244 76.15 55.05 -34.56
CA THR A 244 76.93 56.04 -33.77
C THR A 244 78.29 55.50 -33.34
N ILE A 245 78.42 54.20 -33.04
CA ILE A 245 79.72 53.55 -32.84
C ILE A 245 80.55 53.58 -34.13
N GLN A 246 79.98 53.19 -35.29
CA GLN A 246 80.69 53.25 -36.59
C GLN A 246 81.13 54.67 -36.96
N GLU A 247 80.30 55.67 -36.73
CA GLU A 247 80.68 57.07 -36.92
C GLU A 247 81.82 57.49 -35.98
N SER A 248 81.76 57.11 -34.70
CA SER A 248 82.83 57.41 -33.75
C SER A 248 84.15 56.75 -34.15
N ALA A 249 84.10 55.52 -34.68
CA ALA A 249 85.25 54.80 -35.22
C ALA A 249 85.82 55.51 -36.46
N ARG A 250 84.98 55.85 -37.46
CA ARG A 250 85.41 56.61 -38.65
C ARG A 250 86.00 57.97 -38.29
N ARG A 251 85.43 58.70 -37.32
CA ARG A 251 85.97 59.96 -36.81
C ARG A 251 87.33 59.74 -36.14
N ALA A 252 87.51 58.66 -35.38
CA ALA A 252 88.80 58.30 -34.77
C ALA A 252 89.85 57.86 -35.82
N GLU A 253 89.46 57.10 -36.85
CA GLU A 253 90.32 56.73 -37.98
C GLU A 253 90.79 57.97 -38.74
N LEU A 254 89.90 58.91 -39.05
CA LEU A 254 90.25 60.18 -39.69
C LEU A 254 91.20 61.03 -38.82
N GLN A 255 90.99 61.06 -37.49
CA GLN A 255 91.93 61.72 -36.56
C GLN A 255 93.29 61.00 -36.50
N GLN A 256 93.33 59.67 -36.55
CA GLN A 256 94.59 58.92 -36.62
C GLN A 256 95.31 59.15 -37.96
N ALA A 257 94.59 59.17 -39.09
CA ALA A 257 95.15 59.46 -40.40
C ALA A 257 95.69 60.90 -40.48
N ALA A 258 94.98 61.88 -39.89
CA ALA A 258 95.46 63.26 -39.77
C ALA A 258 96.75 63.33 -38.93
N ARG A 259 96.81 62.64 -37.78
CA ARG A 259 98.02 62.55 -36.94
C ARG A 259 99.18 61.85 -37.66
N ARG A 260 98.93 60.80 -38.44
CA ARG A 260 99.96 60.15 -39.28
C ARG A 260 100.53 61.14 -40.31
N ARG A 261 99.66 61.82 -41.07
CA ARG A 261 100.06 62.88 -42.03
C ARG A 261 100.82 64.04 -41.37
N GLU A 262 100.46 64.40 -40.14
CA GLU A 262 101.18 65.43 -39.38
C GLU A 262 102.57 64.94 -38.95
N LEU A 263 102.70 63.69 -38.50
CA LEU A 263 103.99 63.07 -38.18
C LEU A 263 104.87 62.86 -39.43
N GLU A 264 104.27 62.50 -40.57
CA GLU A 264 104.93 62.40 -41.88
C GLU A 264 105.48 63.76 -42.32
N ARG A 265 104.71 64.86 -42.20
CA ARG A 265 105.19 66.23 -42.42
C ARG A 265 106.34 66.58 -41.48
N ARG A 266 106.15 66.42 -40.16
CA ARG A 266 107.18 66.67 -39.14
C ARG A 266 108.45 65.80 -39.32
N TYR A 267 108.35 64.65 -40.00
CA TYR A 267 109.48 63.83 -40.40
C TYR A 267 110.17 64.36 -41.66
N HIS A 268 109.39 64.75 -42.67
CA HIS A 268 109.91 65.38 -43.89
C HIS A 268 110.61 66.72 -43.58
N ASP A 269 110.03 67.58 -42.73
CA ASP A 269 110.65 68.82 -42.24
C ASP A 269 112.00 68.56 -41.54
N LYS A 270 112.12 67.43 -40.84
CA LYS A 270 113.37 67.00 -40.20
C LYS A 270 114.39 66.47 -41.20
N MET A 271 113.95 65.73 -42.21
CA MET A 271 114.82 65.31 -43.33
C MET A 271 115.38 66.53 -44.05
N GLN A 272 114.52 67.46 -44.47
CA GLN A 272 114.94 68.72 -45.09
C GLN A 272 115.96 69.49 -44.23
N ARG A 273 115.73 69.61 -42.92
CA ARG A 273 116.71 70.23 -42.00
C ARG A 273 118.02 69.45 -41.89
N VAL A 274 117.98 68.12 -41.86
CA VAL A 274 119.18 67.28 -41.86
C VAL A 274 119.96 67.45 -43.17
N ASP A 275 119.28 67.56 -44.30
CA ASP A 275 119.90 67.74 -45.61
C ASP A 275 120.43 69.18 -45.80
N MET A 276 119.76 70.20 -45.25
CA MET A 276 120.33 71.54 -45.11
C MET A 276 121.61 71.54 -44.26
N ILE A 277 121.60 70.87 -43.10
CA ILE A 277 122.78 70.78 -42.21
C ILE A 277 123.92 70.01 -42.87
N LYS A 278 123.64 69.04 -43.76
CA LYS A 278 124.68 68.43 -44.63
C LYS A 278 125.25 69.45 -45.60
N ALA A 279 124.42 70.18 -46.34
CA ALA A 279 124.86 71.18 -47.30
C ALA A 279 125.64 72.34 -46.64
N GLU A 280 125.18 72.84 -45.50
CA GLU A 280 125.90 73.82 -44.67
C GLU A 280 127.28 73.28 -44.22
N ARG A 281 127.33 72.02 -43.80
CA ARG A 281 128.59 71.35 -43.42
C ARG A 281 129.51 71.13 -44.62
N GLU A 282 128.98 70.81 -45.79
CA GLU A 282 129.75 70.60 -47.02
C GLU A 282 130.32 71.94 -47.51
N ALA A 283 129.52 73.01 -47.54
CA ALA A 283 129.98 74.37 -47.83
C ALA A 283 131.02 74.87 -46.82
N ALA A 284 130.86 74.58 -45.52
CA ALA A 284 131.86 74.91 -44.50
C ALA A 284 133.15 74.09 -44.67
N LEU A 285 133.06 72.82 -45.08
CA LEU A 285 134.23 72.01 -45.43
C LEU A 285 134.93 72.51 -46.70
N GLU A 286 134.19 73.09 -47.64
CA GLU A 286 134.74 73.75 -48.83
C GLU A 286 135.44 75.07 -48.48
N GLN A 287 134.84 75.93 -47.65
CA GLN A 287 135.53 77.10 -47.10
C GLN A 287 136.81 76.72 -46.33
N VAL A 288 136.82 75.59 -45.60
CA VAL A 288 138.03 75.05 -44.95
C VAL A 288 139.05 74.52 -45.97
N ARG A 289 138.64 73.99 -47.13
CA ARG A 289 139.55 73.63 -48.23
C ARG A 289 140.12 74.87 -48.90
N GLU A 290 139.30 75.87 -49.20
CA GLU A 290 139.70 77.13 -49.84
C GLU A 290 140.66 77.92 -48.95
N THR A 291 140.35 78.08 -47.66
CA THR A 291 141.26 78.73 -46.70
C THR A 291 142.55 77.96 -46.49
N ARG A 292 142.54 76.62 -46.51
CA ARG A 292 143.77 75.83 -46.53
C ARG A 292 144.57 76.02 -47.83
N GLN A 293 143.91 76.16 -48.98
CA GLN A 293 144.59 76.44 -50.24
C GLN A 293 145.16 77.87 -50.30
N SER A 294 144.44 78.87 -49.78
CA SER A 294 144.96 80.25 -49.72
C SER A 294 146.07 80.40 -48.69
N LEU A 295 145.99 79.71 -47.54
CA LEU A 295 147.10 79.59 -46.59
C LEU A 295 148.30 78.86 -47.22
N ALA A 296 148.11 77.77 -47.96
CA ALA A 296 149.21 77.09 -48.65
C ALA A 296 149.86 77.97 -49.73
N ARG A 297 149.09 78.79 -50.45
CA ARG A 297 149.63 79.81 -51.38
C ARG A 297 150.37 80.91 -50.63
N ALA A 298 149.83 81.41 -49.52
CA ALA A 298 150.47 82.41 -48.67
C ALA A 298 151.77 81.87 -48.03
N GLU A 299 151.80 80.60 -47.63
CA GLU A 299 153.02 79.90 -47.20
C GLU A 299 154.03 79.79 -48.34
N GLN A 300 153.62 79.46 -49.57
CA GLN A 300 154.51 79.43 -50.72
C GLN A 300 155.05 80.82 -51.06
N GLU A 301 154.22 81.86 -51.00
CA GLU A 301 154.66 83.25 -51.11
C GLU A 301 155.62 83.65 -49.99
N LEU A 302 155.34 83.27 -48.74
CA LEU A 302 156.21 83.56 -47.59
C LEU A 302 157.54 82.81 -47.70
N ARG A 303 157.54 81.54 -48.14
CA ARG A 303 158.76 80.79 -48.44
C ARG A 303 159.54 81.45 -49.58
N GLN A 304 158.88 81.90 -50.65
CA GLN A 304 159.54 82.67 -51.71
C GLN A 304 160.05 84.04 -51.24
N LYS A 305 159.36 84.71 -50.31
CA LYS A 305 159.80 85.98 -49.70
C LYS A 305 161.00 85.75 -48.77
N VAL A 306 160.99 84.68 -47.97
CA VAL A 306 162.12 84.24 -47.14
C VAL A 306 163.31 83.85 -48.02
N GLU A 307 163.13 83.02 -49.06
CA GLU A 307 164.19 82.72 -50.03
C GLU A 307 164.74 83.97 -50.73
N ARG A 308 163.91 84.97 -51.02
CA ARG A 308 164.38 86.26 -51.56
C ARG A 308 165.16 87.07 -50.52
N LEU A 309 164.77 87.00 -49.24
CA LEU A 309 165.50 87.62 -48.14
C LEU A 309 166.84 86.90 -47.88
N ASP A 310 166.87 85.56 -47.86
CA ASP A 310 168.09 84.76 -47.73
C ASP A 310 169.06 84.98 -48.92
N ARG A 311 168.53 85.26 -50.12
CA ARG A 311 169.34 85.65 -51.30
C ARG A 311 169.78 87.12 -51.30
N ALA A 312 169.09 88.01 -50.57
CA ALA A 312 169.40 89.44 -50.49
C ALA A 312 170.25 89.82 -49.27
N ALA A 313 170.11 89.07 -48.18
CA ALA A 313 170.82 89.24 -46.91
C ALA A 313 171.84 88.11 -46.75
N GLY A 314 172.97 88.23 -47.46
CA GLY A 314 174.13 87.34 -47.32
C GLY A 314 174.87 87.52 -45.98
N ALA A 315 174.18 87.31 -44.86
CA ALA A 315 174.72 87.39 -43.51
C ALA A 315 173.94 86.47 -42.55
N ALA A 316 174.64 85.64 -41.78
CA ALA A 316 174.01 84.78 -40.78
C ALA A 316 173.52 85.57 -39.55
N ASN A 317 172.54 84.98 -38.82
CA ASN A 317 172.03 85.34 -37.47
C ASN A 317 170.60 85.91 -37.34
N VAL A 318 169.60 85.40 -38.08
CA VAL A 318 168.15 85.65 -37.79
C VAL A 318 167.38 84.40 -37.33
N VAL A 319 167.91 83.19 -37.60
CA VAL A 319 167.21 81.89 -37.44
C VAL A 319 166.90 81.51 -35.96
N LYS A 320 167.44 82.20 -34.95
CA LYS A 320 167.32 81.80 -33.53
C LYS A 320 166.13 82.39 -32.78
N GLU A 321 165.54 83.51 -33.20
CA GLU A 321 164.45 84.14 -32.44
C GLU A 321 163.05 83.67 -32.91
N VAL A 322 162.84 83.53 -34.22
CA VAL A 322 161.57 83.04 -34.80
C VAL A 322 161.20 81.64 -34.29
N ARG A 323 162.18 80.83 -33.86
CA ARG A 323 161.92 79.50 -33.33
C ARG A 323 161.32 79.47 -31.92
N LYS A 324 161.44 80.55 -31.13
CA LYS A 324 160.91 80.63 -29.76
C LYS A 324 159.45 81.08 -29.66
N THR A 325 158.90 81.70 -30.70
CA THR A 325 157.50 82.18 -30.70
C THR A 325 156.49 81.15 -31.20
N ILE A 326 156.96 80.06 -31.82
CA ILE A 326 156.11 78.98 -32.36
C ILE A 326 155.73 77.99 -31.24
N GLU A 327 156.70 77.53 -30.44
CA GLU A 327 156.45 76.57 -29.34
C GLU A 327 155.50 77.10 -28.25
N SER A 328 155.36 78.42 -28.12
CA SER A 328 154.41 79.06 -27.19
C SER A 328 152.93 78.98 -27.61
N LEU A 329 152.60 78.50 -28.81
CA LEU A 329 151.22 78.45 -29.32
C LEU A 329 150.56 77.06 -29.28
N GLU A 330 151.32 75.98 -29.10
CA GLU A 330 150.79 74.60 -29.29
C GLU A 330 150.14 73.96 -28.04
N LEU A 331 150.21 74.60 -26.86
CA LEU A 331 149.75 74.00 -25.59
C LEU A 331 148.41 74.53 -25.04
N SER A 332 147.65 75.33 -25.81
CA SER A 332 146.39 75.95 -25.35
C SER A 332 145.17 75.58 -26.22
N SER A 333 144.92 74.29 -26.45
CA SER A 333 143.67 73.81 -27.12
C SER A 333 143.28 72.38 -26.73
N ASN A 334 143.01 72.11 -25.45
CA ASN A 334 142.44 70.83 -25.00
C ASN A 334 141.64 70.93 -23.69
N SER A 335 140.39 71.43 -23.75
CA SER A 335 139.32 71.11 -22.78
C SER A 335 137.98 71.80 -23.16
N ILE A 336 137.19 71.20 -24.06
CA ILE A 336 135.76 71.53 -24.16
C ILE A 336 134.97 70.45 -23.40
N HIS A 337 134.45 70.83 -22.23
CA HIS A 337 133.58 69.98 -21.42
C HIS A 337 132.28 69.61 -22.17
N THR A 338 131.89 68.33 -22.13
CA THR A 338 130.60 67.87 -22.65
C THR A 338 129.61 67.59 -21.51
N PRO A 339 128.51 68.38 -21.37
CA PRO A 339 127.55 68.21 -20.29
C PRO A 339 126.60 67.02 -20.52
N ARG A 340 127.06 65.83 -20.09
CA ARG A 340 126.28 64.77 -19.40
C ARG A 340 124.75 64.84 -19.54
N ARG A 341 124.18 64.05 -20.47
CA ARG A 341 122.72 63.82 -20.57
C ARG A 341 122.16 63.31 -19.23
N ARG A 342 121.03 63.88 -18.78
CA ARG A 342 120.14 63.26 -17.78
C ARG A 342 119.05 62.44 -18.47
N PRO A 343 118.68 61.24 -17.98
CA PRO A 343 117.46 60.57 -18.40
C PRO A 343 116.24 61.27 -17.79
N VAL A 344 115.15 61.40 -18.56
CA VAL A 344 113.85 61.85 -18.04
C VAL A 344 113.10 60.64 -17.48
N THR A 345 112.75 60.68 -16.19
CA THR A 345 111.93 59.65 -15.55
C THR A 345 110.51 59.66 -16.11
N ALA A 346 110.10 58.56 -16.75
CA ALA A 346 108.74 58.41 -17.29
C ALA A 346 107.71 58.34 -16.15
N ARG A 347 106.89 59.39 -15.98
CA ARG A 347 105.80 59.43 -15.00
C ARG A 347 104.53 58.76 -15.55
N SER A 348 104.59 57.46 -15.82
CA SER A 348 103.44 56.67 -16.31
C SER A 348 102.42 56.45 -15.19
N ALA A 349 101.34 57.23 -15.18
CA ALA A 349 100.28 57.13 -14.19
C ALA A 349 99.42 55.88 -14.41
N ALA A 350 99.63 54.85 -13.59
CA ALA A 350 98.78 53.65 -13.53
C ALA A 350 97.43 53.94 -12.86
N ARG A 351 96.56 54.72 -13.51
CA ARG A 351 95.12 54.75 -13.19
C ARG A 351 94.45 53.50 -13.76
N ALA A 352 94.60 52.38 -13.05
CA ALA A 352 93.75 51.22 -13.28
C ALA A 352 92.28 51.62 -13.01
N SER A 353 91.38 51.28 -13.92
CA SER A 353 89.98 51.70 -13.86
C SER A 353 89.21 50.92 -12.80
N VAL A 354 88.55 51.62 -11.88
CA VAL A 354 87.48 51.04 -11.07
C VAL A 354 86.29 50.77 -11.98
N SER A 355 85.98 49.49 -12.23
CA SER A 355 84.77 49.08 -12.94
C SER A 355 83.59 48.99 -11.94
N PRO A 356 82.54 49.80 -12.07
CA PRO A 356 81.38 49.71 -11.20
C PRO A 356 80.41 48.59 -11.63
N GLY A 357 79.87 47.88 -10.64
CA GLY A 357 78.53 47.27 -10.64
C GLY A 357 78.07 46.48 -11.87
N VAL A 358 78.36 45.17 -11.90
CA VAL A 358 77.46 44.19 -12.55
C VAL A 358 76.62 43.51 -11.46
N GLN A 359 75.55 44.17 -11.03
CA GLN A 359 74.51 43.51 -10.23
C GLN A 359 73.80 42.48 -11.10
N ARG A 360 73.83 41.20 -10.70
CA ARG A 360 72.96 40.18 -11.29
C ARG A 360 71.51 40.44 -10.85
N PRO A 361 70.55 40.72 -11.76
CA PRO A 361 69.14 40.71 -11.39
C PRO A 361 68.72 39.28 -11.03
N TRP A 362 67.83 39.13 -10.06
CA TRP A 362 67.30 37.83 -9.65
C TRP A 362 66.41 37.22 -10.74
N SER A 363 66.66 35.95 -11.07
CA SER A 363 65.79 35.17 -11.95
C SER A 363 64.55 34.70 -11.17
N ALA A 364 63.56 35.57 -11.02
CA ALA A 364 62.25 35.19 -10.53
C ALA A 364 61.52 34.33 -11.59
N ALA A 365 61.30 33.06 -11.29
CA ALA A 365 60.48 32.13 -12.05
C ALA A 365 59.63 31.30 -11.08
N PRO A 366 58.39 30.91 -11.45
CA PRO A 366 57.34 30.68 -10.46
C PRO A 366 57.38 29.32 -9.77
N ALA A 367 56.79 29.28 -8.58
CA ALA A 367 56.50 28.04 -7.88
C ALA A 367 55.55 27.15 -8.70
N SER A 368 55.89 25.87 -8.83
CA SER A 368 54.99 24.81 -9.29
C SER A 368 55.18 23.61 -8.37
N ALA A 369 54.37 23.57 -7.31
CA ALA A 369 54.47 22.59 -6.24
C ALA A 369 54.05 21.19 -6.72
N ARG A 370 55.02 20.45 -7.28
CA ARG A 370 54.80 19.11 -7.82
C ARG A 370 54.74 18.09 -6.68
N MET A 371 53.53 17.77 -6.21
CA MET A 371 53.33 16.73 -5.19
C MET A 371 53.93 15.39 -5.64
N ARG A 372 54.90 14.89 -4.86
CA ARG A 372 55.35 13.49 -4.86
C ARG A 372 55.69 13.08 -3.42
N SER A 373 54.67 12.59 -2.71
CA SER A 373 54.80 12.01 -1.37
C SER A 373 55.43 10.61 -1.44
N VAL A 374 56.76 10.54 -1.46
CA VAL A 374 57.49 9.29 -1.18
C VAL A 374 57.64 9.18 0.34
N GLY A 375 56.59 8.67 1.00
CA GLY A 375 56.60 8.38 2.43
C GLY A 375 57.25 7.04 2.73
N THR A 376 58.50 7.04 3.16
CA THR A 376 59.20 5.83 3.62
C THR A 376 58.64 5.33 4.96
N SER A 377 58.40 4.03 5.05
CA SER A 377 57.98 3.37 6.29
C SER A 377 59.11 3.31 7.32
N PRO A 378 58.81 3.54 8.61
CA PRO A 378 59.46 2.85 9.71
C PRO A 378 58.53 1.75 10.24
N GLY A 379 58.99 0.50 10.20
CA GLY A 379 58.33 -0.57 10.96
C GLY A 379 58.63 -0.43 12.45
N ARG A 380 57.69 -0.79 13.32
CA ARG A 380 57.97 -1.05 14.74
C ARG A 380 57.02 -2.09 15.31
N ASP A 381 57.58 -3.17 15.81
CA ASP A 381 56.85 -4.28 16.40
C ASP A 381 56.15 -3.90 17.71
N GLY A 382 54.97 -4.50 17.92
CA GLY A 382 54.09 -4.19 19.04
C GLY A 382 52.90 -5.13 19.10
N ALA A 383 53.12 -6.44 18.90
CA ALA A 383 52.09 -7.45 18.67
C ALA A 383 51.30 -7.85 19.93
N ALA A 384 50.58 -6.90 20.54
CA ALA A 384 49.51 -7.20 21.49
C ALA A 384 48.34 -7.84 20.73
N LYS A 385 48.27 -9.18 20.72
CA LYS A 385 47.17 -9.95 20.11
C LYS A 385 45.87 -9.81 20.92
N VAL A 386 45.23 -8.65 20.82
CA VAL A 386 43.79 -8.54 21.11
C VAL A 386 43.08 -9.35 20.04
N ALA A 387 42.64 -10.55 20.39
CA ALA A 387 41.89 -11.42 19.49
C ALA A 387 40.49 -10.83 19.28
N VAL A 388 40.36 -10.02 18.23
CA VAL A 388 39.05 -9.58 17.74
C VAL A 388 38.30 -10.85 17.29
N PRO A 389 37.17 -11.21 17.92
CA PRO A 389 36.46 -12.44 17.57
C PRO A 389 35.99 -12.36 16.12
N SER A 390 36.08 -13.48 15.41
CA SER A 390 35.68 -13.56 14.01
C SER A 390 34.21 -13.21 13.85
N TYR A 391 33.84 -12.59 12.73
CA TYR A 391 32.44 -12.28 12.41
C TYR A 391 31.54 -13.54 12.46
N ALA A 392 32.11 -14.71 12.13
CA ALA A 392 31.45 -16.01 12.24
C ALA A 392 31.26 -16.50 13.69
N GLU A 393 32.07 -16.04 14.64
CA GLU A 393 31.92 -16.32 16.08
C GLU A 393 30.84 -15.41 16.69
N ILE A 394 30.81 -14.14 16.30
CA ILE A 394 29.77 -13.18 16.67
C ILE A 394 28.39 -13.66 16.16
N GLN A 395 28.30 -14.10 14.90
CA GLN A 395 27.07 -14.72 14.38
C GLN A 395 26.65 -15.98 15.15
N LYS A 396 27.59 -16.86 15.51
CA LYS A 396 27.29 -18.06 16.30
C LYS A 396 26.81 -17.74 17.72
N GLN A 397 27.33 -16.69 18.35
CA GLN A 397 26.85 -16.21 19.64
C GLN A 397 25.41 -15.67 19.52
N GLN A 398 25.12 -14.84 18.52
CA GLN A 398 23.75 -14.34 18.27
C GLN A 398 22.76 -15.47 17.95
N GLU A 399 23.14 -16.47 17.14
CA GLU A 399 22.29 -17.66 16.91
C GLU A 399 22.01 -18.44 18.20
N GLN A 400 23.00 -18.57 19.09
CA GLN A 400 22.83 -19.25 20.37
C GLN A 400 21.92 -18.47 21.32
N GLU A 401 22.04 -17.14 21.40
CA GLU A 401 21.14 -16.30 22.18
C GLU A 401 19.69 -16.37 21.67
N VAL A 402 19.48 -16.26 20.35
CA VAL A 402 18.14 -16.39 19.74
C VAL A 402 17.54 -17.79 20.02
N ARG A 403 18.33 -18.86 19.89
CA ARG A 403 17.88 -20.22 20.25
C ARG A 403 17.53 -20.35 21.74
N GLN A 404 18.29 -19.72 22.64
CA GLN A 404 17.98 -19.70 24.08
C GLN A 404 16.71 -18.89 24.38
N GLN A 405 16.53 -17.72 23.78
CA GLN A 405 15.29 -16.94 23.94
C GLN A 405 14.06 -17.71 23.44
N ILE A 406 14.15 -18.40 22.30
CA ILE A 406 13.07 -19.27 21.79
C ILE A 406 12.77 -20.42 22.77
N GLN A 407 13.79 -21.03 23.40
CA GLN A 407 13.55 -22.04 24.44
C GLN A 407 12.89 -21.45 25.70
N ILE A 408 13.28 -20.23 26.12
CA ILE A 408 12.68 -19.54 27.27
C ILE A 408 11.21 -19.20 26.98
N GLN A 409 10.90 -18.70 25.79
CA GLN A 409 9.52 -18.44 25.37
C GLN A 409 8.70 -19.74 25.30
N ARG A 410 9.24 -20.83 24.74
CA ARG A 410 8.56 -22.15 24.72
C ARG A 410 8.32 -22.72 26.12
N LYS A 411 9.25 -22.53 27.07
CA LYS A 411 9.04 -22.90 28.49
C LYS A 411 7.95 -22.04 29.13
N ARG A 412 7.92 -20.74 28.85
CA ARG A 412 6.87 -19.81 29.34
C ARG A 412 5.48 -20.09 28.75
N SER A 413 5.36 -20.52 27.51
CA SER A 413 4.07 -20.88 26.91
C SER A 413 3.58 -22.27 27.34
N ALA A 414 4.48 -23.26 27.44
CA ALA A 414 4.14 -24.60 27.97
C ALA A 414 3.62 -24.54 29.42
N GLY A 415 4.21 -23.68 30.26
CA GLY A 415 3.80 -23.50 31.66
C GLY A 415 2.43 -22.87 31.90
N LYS A 416 1.67 -22.50 30.85
CA LYS A 416 0.38 -21.80 30.97
C LYS A 416 -0.84 -22.60 30.49
N LEU A 417 -0.69 -23.91 30.29
CA LEU A 417 -1.75 -24.80 29.77
C LEU A 417 -2.12 -25.98 30.69
N GLN A 418 -1.68 -25.99 31.97
CA GLN A 418 -1.85 -27.15 32.86
C GLN A 418 -2.52 -26.84 34.22
N VAL A 419 -3.65 -26.12 34.20
CA VAL A 419 -4.65 -26.13 35.28
C VAL A 419 -6.03 -26.17 34.63
N GLY A 420 -6.82 -27.24 34.86
CA GLY A 420 -8.18 -27.33 34.30
C GLY A 420 -8.65 -28.71 33.81
N ALA A 421 -8.20 -29.82 34.40
CA ALA A 421 -8.73 -31.16 34.11
C ALA A 421 -9.49 -31.70 35.34
N GLY A 422 -10.82 -31.63 35.34
CA GLY A 422 -11.65 -32.16 36.43
C GLY A 422 -13.15 -31.99 36.22
N ALA A 423 -13.89 -33.10 36.40
CA ALA A 423 -15.35 -33.24 36.38
C ALA A 423 -16.10 -32.82 35.08
N GLY A 424 -16.86 -33.75 34.50
CA GLY A 424 -17.67 -33.52 33.31
C GLY A 424 -19.13 -33.17 33.61
N ALA A 425 -19.73 -32.32 32.78
CA ALA A 425 -21.18 -32.09 32.70
C ALA A 425 -21.62 -31.87 31.24
N ARG A 426 -22.93 -31.97 30.99
CA ARG A 426 -23.55 -32.00 29.65
C ARG A 426 -23.35 -30.70 28.83
N PRO A 427 -23.36 -30.77 27.48
CA PRO A 427 -23.27 -29.59 26.63
C PRO A 427 -24.58 -28.80 26.59
N ALA A 428 -24.50 -27.48 26.76
CA ALA A 428 -25.58 -26.53 26.50
C ALA A 428 -25.01 -25.15 26.10
N SER A 429 -25.74 -24.44 25.23
CA SER A 429 -25.57 -23.02 24.85
C SER A 429 -24.15 -22.51 24.61
N ALA A 430 -23.81 -22.28 23.34
CA ALA A 430 -22.55 -21.68 22.89
C ALA A 430 -22.17 -20.39 23.64
N GLY A 431 -21.17 -20.49 24.52
CA GLY A 431 -20.46 -19.31 25.04
C GLY A 431 -19.68 -18.65 23.92
N ARG A 432 -20.16 -17.50 23.45
CA ARG A 432 -19.45 -16.65 22.47
C ARG A 432 -18.03 -16.39 23.02
N PRO A 433 -16.95 -16.69 22.28
CA PRO A 433 -15.60 -16.45 22.78
C PRO A 433 -15.46 -14.97 23.10
N ALA A 434 -14.90 -14.67 24.28
CA ALA A 434 -14.63 -13.29 24.67
C ALA A 434 -13.74 -12.64 23.59
N PRO A 435 -14.06 -11.41 23.14
CA PRO A 435 -13.19 -10.73 22.18
C PRO A 435 -11.78 -10.64 22.78
N PRO A 436 -10.72 -10.82 21.97
CA PRO A 436 -9.35 -10.75 22.48
C PRO A 436 -9.14 -9.40 23.20
N PRO A 437 -8.40 -9.38 24.32
CA PRO A 437 -8.16 -8.15 25.07
C PRO A 437 -7.63 -7.10 24.10
N GLN A 438 -8.28 -5.94 24.07
CA GLN A 438 -7.99 -4.94 23.06
C GLN A 438 -6.62 -4.34 23.34
N MET A 439 -5.58 -4.86 22.68
CA MET A 439 -4.22 -4.31 22.71
C MET A 439 -4.33 -2.79 22.45
N PRO A 440 -3.79 -1.94 23.35
CA PRO A 440 -3.72 -0.49 23.19
C PRO A 440 -3.30 -0.09 21.78
N GLN A 441 -3.79 1.07 21.31
CA GLN A 441 -3.51 1.53 19.94
C GLN A 441 -2.00 1.57 19.65
N ARG A 442 -1.18 2.03 20.61
CA ARG A 442 0.29 2.02 20.49
C ARG A 442 0.90 0.62 20.41
N GLU A 443 0.36 -0.40 21.08
CA GLU A 443 0.83 -1.79 20.89
C GLU A 443 0.56 -2.30 19.47
N ARG A 444 -0.56 -1.90 18.85
CA ARG A 444 -0.86 -2.23 17.45
C ARG A 444 0.04 -1.47 16.48
N GLU A 445 0.38 -0.23 16.79
CA GLU A 445 1.31 0.60 16.01
C GLU A 445 2.74 0.04 16.11
N LEU A 446 3.19 -0.37 17.30
CA LEU A 446 4.46 -1.07 17.52
C LEU A 446 4.51 -2.39 16.75
N GLN A 447 3.48 -3.24 16.86
CA GLN A 447 3.40 -4.51 16.13
C GLN A 447 3.43 -4.29 14.60
N LYS A 448 2.66 -3.31 14.11
CA LYS A 448 2.65 -2.91 12.69
C LYS A 448 4.03 -2.42 12.23
N MET A 449 4.76 -1.65 13.05
CA MET A 449 6.11 -1.20 12.73
C MET A 449 7.12 -2.36 12.71
N ILE A 450 7.00 -3.32 13.63
CA ILE A 450 7.84 -4.54 13.65
C ILE A 450 7.62 -5.37 12.39
N ASP A 451 6.36 -5.57 11.96
CA ASP A 451 6.06 -6.36 10.77
C ASP A 451 6.39 -5.60 9.47
N GLU A 452 6.29 -4.26 9.44
CA GLU A 452 6.79 -3.43 8.33
C GLU A 452 8.32 -3.49 8.19
N GLU A 453 9.08 -3.42 9.29
CA GLU A 453 10.55 -3.48 9.21
C GLU A 453 11.07 -4.90 8.94
N ARG A 454 10.31 -5.95 9.31
CA ARG A 454 10.54 -7.32 8.83
C ARG A 454 10.39 -7.43 7.32
N ALA A 455 9.28 -6.96 6.75
CA ALA A 455 9.07 -6.96 5.30
C ALA A 455 10.21 -6.21 4.57
N LYS A 456 10.69 -5.09 5.13
CA LYS A 456 11.87 -4.38 4.60
C LYS A 456 13.17 -5.17 4.79
N GLU A 457 13.35 -5.95 5.86
CA GLU A 457 14.53 -6.82 6.02
C GLU A 457 14.53 -7.98 5.00
N ASP A 458 13.36 -8.52 4.66
CA ASP A 458 13.18 -9.48 3.56
C ASP A 458 13.47 -8.84 2.18
N GLU A 459 12.99 -7.61 1.92
CA GLU A 459 13.33 -6.85 0.71
C GLU A 459 14.83 -6.51 0.62
N ARG A 460 15.44 -6.07 1.73
CA ARG A 460 16.88 -5.76 1.84
C ARG A 460 17.73 -7.02 1.58
N THR A 461 17.35 -8.17 2.11
CA THR A 461 18.07 -9.44 1.87
C THR A 461 17.90 -9.95 0.44
N ALA A 462 16.71 -9.78 -0.16
CA ALA A 462 16.50 -10.05 -1.59
C ALA A 462 17.38 -9.14 -2.48
N MET A 463 17.48 -7.84 -2.19
CA MET A 463 18.37 -6.92 -2.90
C MET A 463 19.86 -7.28 -2.74
N LEU A 464 20.29 -7.68 -1.54
CA LEU A 464 21.68 -8.14 -1.32
C LEU A 464 21.98 -9.51 -1.97
N ALA A 465 20.97 -10.25 -2.42
CA ALA A 465 21.11 -11.49 -3.18
C ALA A 465 21.18 -11.27 -4.70
N THR A 466 20.59 -10.20 -5.22
CA THR A 466 20.61 -9.87 -6.67
C THR A 466 21.82 -9.02 -7.08
N VAL A 467 22.39 -8.23 -6.18
CA VAL A 467 23.55 -7.37 -6.48
C VAL A 467 24.86 -8.15 -6.55
N THR A 468 25.45 -8.22 -7.75
CA THR A 468 26.67 -8.96 -8.04
C THR A 468 27.97 -8.18 -7.84
N ASP A 469 27.95 -6.84 -7.90
CA ASP A 469 29.15 -6.03 -7.62
C ASP A 469 29.43 -5.99 -6.10
N PRO A 470 30.59 -6.47 -5.61
CA PRO A 470 30.94 -6.40 -4.20
C PRO A 470 31.03 -4.96 -3.65
N ARG A 471 31.33 -3.95 -4.48
CA ARG A 471 31.40 -2.55 -4.05
C ARG A 471 30.02 -1.97 -3.82
N GLU A 472 29.10 -2.16 -4.77
CA GLU A 472 27.70 -1.77 -4.61
C GLU A 472 27.04 -2.52 -3.45
N ARG A 473 27.27 -3.83 -3.34
CA ARG A 473 26.78 -4.64 -2.21
C ARG A 473 27.27 -4.13 -0.86
N ALA A 474 28.54 -3.76 -0.73
CA ALA A 474 29.08 -3.16 0.50
C ALA A 474 28.44 -1.81 0.83
N ARG A 475 28.21 -0.96 -0.19
CA ARG A 475 27.52 0.33 -0.03
C ARG A 475 26.06 0.15 0.42
N LEU A 476 25.33 -0.81 -0.17
CA LEU A 476 23.96 -1.13 0.22
C LEU A 476 23.89 -1.71 1.64
N MET A 477 24.82 -2.58 2.02
CA MET A 477 24.92 -3.04 3.42
C MET A 477 25.10 -1.89 4.41
N GLN A 478 25.91 -0.88 4.08
CA GLN A 478 26.09 0.29 4.95
C GLN A 478 24.82 1.15 5.04
N ILE A 479 24.08 1.33 3.94
CA ILE A 479 22.79 2.04 3.94
C ILE A 479 21.76 1.28 4.78
N PHE A 480 21.61 -0.02 4.57
CA PHE A 480 20.68 -0.86 5.31
C PHE A 480 21.01 -0.99 6.81
N GLN A 481 22.28 -0.85 7.19
CA GLN A 481 22.68 -0.73 8.62
C GLN A 481 22.17 0.57 9.25
N LEU A 482 22.30 1.71 8.56
CA LEU A 482 21.80 3.00 9.04
C LEU A 482 20.26 3.01 9.12
N GLU A 483 19.58 2.45 8.12
CA GLU A 483 18.11 2.29 8.16
C GLU A 483 17.67 1.39 9.32
N ARG A 484 18.38 0.28 9.58
CA ARG A 484 18.11 -0.63 10.70
C ARG A 484 18.31 0.06 12.04
N GLN A 485 19.32 0.91 12.18
CA GLN A 485 19.52 1.72 13.40
C GLN A 485 18.34 2.66 13.63
N ALA A 486 17.95 3.46 12.63
CA ALA A 486 16.77 4.33 12.71
C ALA A 486 15.44 3.57 12.90
N ALA A 487 15.34 2.33 12.43
CA ALA A 487 14.21 1.43 12.73
C ALA A 487 14.19 0.99 14.20
N VAL A 488 15.34 0.54 14.73
CA VAL A 488 15.48 0.15 16.14
C VAL A 488 15.20 1.34 17.07
N GLU A 489 15.70 2.53 16.78
CA GLU A 489 15.41 3.74 17.58
C GLU A 489 13.91 4.05 17.66
N ARG A 490 13.17 3.98 16.54
CA ARG A 490 11.72 4.18 16.52
C ARG A 490 10.97 3.11 17.30
N ILE A 491 11.38 1.84 17.18
CA ILE A 491 10.80 0.71 17.92
C ILE A 491 11.07 0.83 19.42
N VAL A 492 12.27 1.22 19.83
CA VAL A 492 12.64 1.47 21.23
C VAL A 492 11.84 2.65 21.81
N ASN A 493 11.72 3.76 21.09
CA ASN A 493 10.95 4.92 21.53
C ASN A 493 9.47 4.55 21.76
N LEU A 494 8.81 3.87 20.80
CA LEU A 494 7.44 3.38 20.98
C LEU A 494 7.31 2.37 22.14
N THR A 495 8.29 1.49 22.32
CA THR A 495 8.30 0.53 23.43
C THR A 495 8.42 1.24 24.79
N ASN A 496 9.25 2.28 24.88
CA ASN A 496 9.43 3.09 26.09
C ASN A 496 8.17 3.92 26.39
N GLU A 497 7.48 4.45 25.37
CA GLU A 497 6.17 5.08 25.53
C GLU A 497 5.10 4.12 26.07
N ILE A 498 5.03 2.89 25.53
CA ILE A 498 4.05 1.86 25.94
C ILE A 498 4.33 1.38 27.37
N THR A 499 5.60 1.22 27.73
CA THR A 499 6.04 0.80 29.08
C THR A 499 6.15 1.95 30.07
N GLY A 500 5.68 3.16 29.73
CA GLY A 500 5.62 4.30 30.64
C GLY A 500 6.97 4.82 31.13
N GLY A 501 8.03 4.67 30.34
CA GLY A 501 9.40 5.11 30.68
C GLY A 501 10.12 4.23 31.70
N THR A 502 9.60 3.03 32.01
CA THR A 502 10.21 2.13 33.02
C THR A 502 11.51 1.45 32.56
N PHE A 503 11.89 1.58 31.28
CA PHE A 503 13.20 1.22 30.74
C PHE A 503 14.00 2.47 30.33
N ALA A 504 14.41 3.25 31.32
CA ALA A 504 15.65 4.03 31.21
C ALA A 504 16.86 3.05 31.25
N PRO A 505 17.98 3.38 30.57
CA PRO A 505 19.13 2.48 30.41
C PRO A 505 19.96 2.28 31.68
#